data_AF-F7RL35-F1
#
_entry.id   AF-F7RL35-F1
#
_cell.length_a   1.000
_cell.length_b   1.000
_cell.length_c   1.000
_cell.angle_alpha   90.00
_cell.angle_beta   90.00
_cell.angle_gamma   90.00
#
_symmetry.space_group_name_H-M   'P 1'
#
loop_
_entity.id
_entity.type
_entity.pdbx_description
1 polymer ?
#
loop_
_entity_poly.entity_id
_entity_poly.type
_entity_poly.pdbx_seq_one_letter_code
_entity_poly.pdbx_strand_id
1 'polypeptide(L)'
;MESFDKIIIGASIRHGKHNSVLYEFIQKNQSLLTQKVGGFFSVSLVARKPEKNTPETNPYMQAFLSKTTWRPKLLQVFGGNLNYQGYNALDRNIIRFIMWLTKGPTDPVTNVEYTDWQKVAEFAEQIHQAK
;
A
#
# COMPACT_ATOMS: atom_id res chain seq x y z
N MET A 1 -9.16 -18.77 -5.88
CA MET A 1 -8.83 -17.60 -6.74
C MET A 1 -9.21 -17.84 -8.20
N GLU A 2 -9.16 -19.08 -8.70
CA GLU A 2 -9.47 -19.41 -10.11
C GLU A 2 -10.90 -19.03 -10.56
N SER A 3 -11.88 -19.18 -9.66
CA SER A 3 -13.30 -18.86 -9.88
C SER A 3 -13.62 -17.36 -9.96
N PHE A 4 -12.64 -16.48 -9.73
CA PHE A 4 -12.85 -15.03 -9.77
C PHE A 4 -12.36 -14.46 -11.09
N ASP A 5 -13.05 -13.43 -11.56
CA ASP A 5 -12.69 -12.72 -12.79
C ASP A 5 -11.54 -11.74 -12.59
N LYS A 6 -11.42 -11.19 -11.37
CA LYS A 6 -10.47 -10.12 -11.01
C LYS A 6 -9.79 -10.43 -9.68
N ILE A 7 -8.54 -10.02 -9.57
CA ILE A 7 -7.74 -10.21 -8.35
C ILE A 7 -7.15 -8.88 -7.92
N ILE A 8 -7.43 -8.47 -6.70
CA ILE A 8 -6.89 -7.25 -6.09
C ILE A 8 -6.01 -7.67 -4.91
N ILE A 9 -4.79 -7.13 -4.85
CA ILE A 9 -3.88 -7.35 -3.72
C ILE A 9 -3.57 -6.01 -3.06
N GLY A 10 -3.84 -5.91 -1.76
CA GLY A 10 -3.50 -4.75 -0.94
C GLY A 10 -2.38 -5.09 0.03
N ALA A 11 -1.39 -4.20 0.17
CA ALA A 11 -0.30 -4.41 1.13
C ALA A 11 0.08 -3.13 1.88
N SER A 12 0.21 -3.24 3.20
CA SER A 12 0.71 -2.16 4.06
C SER A 12 2.23 -2.24 4.23
N ILE A 13 2.86 -1.09 4.46
CA ILE A 13 4.26 -1.02 4.85
C ILE A 13 4.43 -1.22 6.35
N ARG A 14 5.30 -2.17 6.72
CA ARG A 14 5.77 -2.37 8.09
C ARG A 14 7.29 -2.39 8.08
N HIS A 15 7.91 -1.72 9.06
CA HIS A 15 9.37 -1.62 9.17
C HIS A 15 10.06 -1.19 7.86
N GLY A 16 9.43 -0.29 7.11
CA GLY A 16 9.98 0.30 5.89
C GLY A 16 9.94 -0.58 4.63
N LYS A 17 9.21 -1.69 4.61
CA LYS A 17 9.02 -2.51 3.40
C LYS A 17 7.68 -3.25 3.40
N HIS A 18 7.30 -3.81 2.25
CA HIS A 18 6.25 -4.83 2.19
C HIS A 18 6.74 -6.13 2.81
N ASN A 19 5.83 -6.92 3.38
CA ASN A 19 6.14 -8.21 3.98
C ASN A 19 6.62 -9.22 2.92
N SER A 20 7.61 -10.08 3.23
CA SER A 20 8.12 -11.09 2.30
C SER A 20 7.02 -12.05 1.81
N VAL A 21 6.06 -12.36 2.68
CA VAL A 21 4.90 -13.22 2.38
C VAL A 21 4.11 -12.72 1.17
N LEU A 22 4.07 -11.40 0.92
CA LEU A 22 3.45 -10.83 -0.28
C LEU A 22 4.14 -11.33 -1.55
N TYR A 23 5.47 -11.29 -1.58
CA TYR A 23 6.25 -11.68 -2.75
C TYR A 23 6.19 -13.19 -2.98
N GLU A 24 6.25 -13.98 -1.90
CA GLU A 24 6.07 -15.43 -1.94
C GLU A 24 4.69 -15.81 -2.51
N PHE A 25 3.64 -15.12 -2.06
CA PHE A 25 2.28 -15.31 -2.58
C PHE A 25 2.19 -15.01 -4.08
N ILE A 26 2.77 -13.89 -4.52
CA ILE A 26 2.75 -13.50 -5.93
C ILE A 26 3.52 -14.50 -6.78
N GLN A 27 4.70 -14.91 -6.34
CA GLN A 27 5.52 -15.89 -7.05
C GLN A 27 4.80 -17.23 -7.20
N LYS A 28 4.18 -17.72 -6.11
CA LYS A 28 3.43 -18.98 -6.11
C LYS A 28 2.22 -18.96 -7.06
N ASN A 29 1.57 -17.80 -7.22
CA ASN A 29 0.33 -17.67 -8.00
C ASN A 29 0.52 -16.90 -9.32
N GLN A 30 1.77 -16.75 -9.79
CA GLN A 30 2.11 -15.86 -10.90
C GLN A 30 1.33 -16.15 -12.18
N SER A 31 1.16 -17.44 -12.53
CA SER A 31 0.42 -17.85 -13.73
C SER A 31 -1.03 -17.37 -13.69
N LEU A 32 -1.72 -17.60 -12.57
CA LEU A 32 -3.10 -17.16 -12.37
C LEU A 32 -3.21 -15.63 -12.36
N LEU A 33 -2.31 -14.96 -11.65
CA LEU A 33 -2.29 -13.50 -11.52
C LEU A 33 -2.02 -12.78 -12.86
N THR A 34 -1.37 -13.45 -13.81
CA THR A 34 -1.07 -12.90 -15.14
C THR A 34 -2.25 -13.08 -16.12
N GLN A 35 -3.10 -14.09 -15.89
CA GLN A 35 -4.25 -14.38 -16.74
C GLN A 35 -5.50 -13.56 -16.38
N LYS A 36 -5.54 -12.96 -15.19
CA LYS A 36 -6.70 -12.25 -14.66
C LYS A 36 -6.45 -10.74 -14.64
N VAL A 37 -7.53 -9.96 -14.65
CA VAL A 37 -7.43 -8.51 -14.39
C VAL A 37 -6.94 -8.30 -12.96
N GLY A 38 -5.74 -7.73 -12.85
CA GLY A 38 -5.03 -7.52 -11.59
C GLY A 38 -5.04 -6.07 -11.15
N GLY A 39 -5.30 -5.84 -9.86
CA GLY A 39 -5.09 -4.57 -9.18
C GLY A 39 -4.12 -4.72 -8.01
N PHE A 40 -3.24 -3.75 -7.81
CA PHE A 40 -2.42 -3.67 -6.58
C PHE A 40 -2.51 -2.28 -5.96
N PHE A 41 -2.65 -2.24 -4.64
CA PHE A 41 -2.52 -0.99 -3.91
C PHE A 41 -1.60 -1.10 -2.70
N SER A 42 -0.82 -0.06 -2.48
CA SER A 42 0.10 0.05 -1.35
C SER A 42 -0.40 1.06 -0.33
N VAL A 43 -0.47 0.67 0.94
CA VAL A 43 -0.85 1.55 2.05
C VAL A 43 0.39 2.00 2.80
N SER A 44 0.64 3.31 2.86
CA SER A 44 1.82 3.86 3.54
C SER A 44 1.57 5.27 4.09
N LEU A 45 2.18 5.58 5.23
CA LEU A 45 2.06 6.92 5.84
C LEU A 45 2.73 8.03 5.02
N VAL A 46 3.72 7.69 4.17
CA VAL A 46 4.36 8.67 3.30
C VAL A 46 3.43 9.13 2.17
N ALA A 47 2.41 8.33 1.82
CA ALA A 47 1.42 8.67 0.81
C ALA A 47 0.46 9.80 1.22
N ARG A 48 0.52 10.25 2.49
CA ARG A 48 -0.16 11.49 2.93
C ARG A 48 0.40 12.74 2.25
N LYS A 49 1.62 12.65 1.70
CA LYS A 49 2.29 13.76 1.03
C LYS A 49 1.93 13.79 -0.45
N PRO A 50 1.53 14.95 -1.02
CA PRO A 50 1.17 15.07 -2.43
C PRO A 50 2.26 14.55 -3.38
N GLU A 51 3.54 14.72 -3.02
CA GLU A 51 4.66 14.29 -3.85
C GLU A 51 4.99 12.79 -3.75
N LYS A 52 4.23 12.00 -2.97
CA LYS A 52 4.42 10.54 -2.78
C LYS A 52 3.11 9.75 -2.83
N ASN A 53 2.04 10.36 -3.33
CA ASN A 53 0.68 9.80 -3.28
C ASN A 53 0.25 9.11 -4.59
N THR A 54 1.18 8.92 -5.55
CA THR A 54 0.91 8.19 -6.81
C THR A 54 1.81 6.95 -6.93
N PRO A 55 1.45 5.96 -7.76
CA PRO A 55 2.29 4.79 -7.99
C PRO A 55 3.71 5.11 -8.47
N GLU A 56 3.88 6.15 -9.28
CA GLU A 56 5.14 6.57 -9.90
C GLU A 56 6.06 7.26 -8.88
N THR A 57 5.46 8.04 -7.99
CA THR A 57 6.18 8.86 -7.01
C THR A 57 6.41 8.16 -5.69
N ASN A 58 5.64 7.11 -5.38
CA ASN A 58 5.74 6.41 -4.12
C ASN A 58 6.93 5.42 -4.11
N PRO A 59 7.90 5.58 -3.20
CA PRO A 59 9.10 4.73 -3.19
C PRO A 59 8.78 3.27 -2.89
N TYR A 60 7.71 2.99 -2.12
CA TYR A 60 7.34 1.62 -1.80
C TYR A 60 6.63 0.92 -2.96
N MET A 61 5.85 1.65 -3.75
CA MET A 61 5.30 1.11 -5.00
C MET A 61 6.43 0.77 -5.97
N GLN A 62 7.38 1.67 -6.16
CA GLN A 62 8.54 1.43 -7.03
C GLN A 62 9.38 0.24 -6.54
N ALA A 63 9.61 0.13 -5.22
CA ALA A 63 10.30 -1.01 -4.62
C ALA A 63 9.52 -2.34 -4.74
N PHE A 64 8.20 -2.29 -4.77
CA PHE A 64 7.37 -3.46 -5.06
C PHE A 64 7.56 -3.89 -6.51
N LEU A 65 7.35 -2.97 -7.46
CA LEU A 65 7.44 -3.25 -8.90
C LEU A 65 8.82 -3.76 -9.31
N SER A 66 9.90 -3.28 -8.68
CA SER A 66 11.26 -3.77 -8.98
C SER A 66 11.54 -5.19 -8.49
N LYS A 67 10.79 -5.68 -7.49
CA LYS A 67 11.00 -6.99 -6.85
C LYS A 67 10.06 -8.08 -7.30
N THR A 68 8.92 -7.73 -7.87
CA THR A 68 7.96 -8.69 -8.43
C THR A 68 8.05 -8.72 -9.95
N THR A 69 7.71 -9.85 -10.56
CA THR A 69 7.47 -10.00 -12.00
C THR A 69 6.02 -9.72 -12.38
N TRP A 70 5.11 -9.73 -11.42
CA TRP A 70 3.70 -9.44 -11.66
C TRP A 70 3.51 -7.94 -11.94
N ARG A 71 2.73 -7.63 -12.97
CA ARG A 71 2.41 -6.27 -13.43
C ARG A 71 0.89 -6.11 -13.49
N PRO A 72 0.23 -5.80 -12.37
CA PRO A 72 -1.20 -5.51 -12.37
C PRO A 72 -1.50 -4.28 -13.24
N LYS A 73 -2.65 -4.29 -13.92
CA LYS A 73 -3.07 -3.21 -14.82
C LYS A 73 -3.40 -1.93 -14.04
N LEU A 74 -3.90 -2.09 -12.82
CA LEU A 74 -4.33 -0.99 -11.96
C LEU A 74 -3.45 -0.92 -10.72
N LEU A 75 -2.86 0.26 -10.50
CA LEU A 75 -1.98 0.54 -9.38
C LEU A 75 -2.51 1.74 -8.60
N GLN A 76 -2.48 1.65 -7.27
CA GLN A 76 -2.84 2.80 -6.44
C GLN A 76 -2.03 2.84 -5.15
N VAL A 77 -1.94 4.02 -4.54
CA VAL A 77 -1.31 4.25 -3.25
C VAL A 77 -2.29 4.98 -2.35
N PHE A 78 -2.45 4.48 -1.13
CA PHE A 78 -3.31 5.11 -0.12
C PHE A 78 -2.50 5.54 1.10
N GLY A 79 -2.88 6.68 1.66
CA GLY A 79 -2.50 7.05 3.02
C GLY A 79 -3.12 6.05 3.99
N GLY A 80 -2.34 5.61 4.98
CA GLY A 80 -2.86 4.77 6.06
C GLY A 80 -3.30 5.59 7.26
N ASN A 81 -3.75 4.89 8.31
CA ASN A 81 -4.01 5.50 9.61
C ASN A 81 -2.72 5.59 10.45
N LEU A 82 -2.45 6.76 11.03
CA LEU A 82 -1.45 6.97 12.05
C LEU A 82 -2.12 6.89 13.43
N ASN A 83 -1.99 5.75 14.10
CA ASN A 83 -2.54 5.56 15.45
C ASN A 83 -1.45 5.09 16.41
N TYR A 84 -0.81 6.03 17.11
CA TYR A 84 0.29 5.72 18.03
C TYR A 84 -0.14 4.89 19.23
N GLN A 85 -1.38 5.04 19.69
CA GLN A 85 -1.91 4.31 20.83
C GLN A 85 -2.09 2.82 20.51
N GLY A 86 -2.41 2.49 19.26
CA GLY A 86 -2.52 1.12 18.77
C GLY A 86 -1.19 0.41 18.51
N TYR A 87 -0.06 1.10 18.56
CA TYR A 87 1.26 0.51 18.31
C TYR A 87 1.96 0.05 19.59
N ASN A 88 2.71 -1.04 19.48
CA ASN A 88 3.66 -1.45 20.52
C ASN A 88 4.78 -0.40 20.68
N ALA A 89 5.52 -0.46 21.79
CA ALA A 89 6.52 0.56 22.12
C ALA A 89 7.62 0.72 21.04
N LEU A 90 8.02 -0.37 20.38
CA LEU A 90 9.05 -0.36 19.34
C LEU A 90 8.55 0.27 18.04
N ASP A 91 7.39 -0.15 17.55
CA ASP A 91 6.76 0.39 16.34
C ASP A 91 6.42 1.87 16.53
N ARG A 92 5.98 2.26 17.75
CA ARG A 92 5.74 3.66 18.10
C ARG A 92 7.00 4.51 17.91
N ASN A 93 8.16 4.05 18.40
CA ASN A 93 9.41 4.81 18.27
C ASN A 93 9.89 4.90 16.82
N ILE A 94 9.79 3.82 16.05
CA ILE A 94 10.14 3.80 14.62
C ILE A 94 9.25 4.78 13.84
N ILE A 95 7.93 4.73 14.06
CA ILE A 95 7.00 5.61 13.35
C ILE A 95 7.20 7.07 13.77
N ARG A 96 7.47 7.36 15.05
CA ARG A 96 7.81 8.72 15.50
C ARG A 96 9.08 9.24 14.85
N PHE A 97 10.11 8.40 14.66
CA PHE A 97 11.32 8.78 13.94
C PHE A 97 11.05 9.09 12.46
N ILE A 98 10.28 8.23 11.77
CA ILE A 98 9.86 8.49 10.38
C ILE A 98 9.01 9.77 10.29
N MET A 99 8.12 10.00 11.25
CA MET A 99 7.33 11.23 11.30
C MET A 99 8.20 12.45 11.54
N TRP A 100 9.17 12.38 12.45
CA TRP A 100 10.13 13.47 12.66
C TRP A 100 10.92 13.79 11.37
N LEU A 101 11.49 12.78 10.71
CA LEU A 101 12.19 12.94 9.43
C LEU A 101 11.28 13.50 8.33
N THR A 102 10.02 13.07 8.29
CA THR A 102 9.06 13.49 7.27
C THR A 102 8.26 14.73 7.67
N LYS A 103 8.58 15.39 8.79
CA LYS A 103 7.86 16.56 9.34
C LYS A 103 6.36 16.27 9.58
N GLY A 104 6.07 15.14 10.20
CA GLY A 104 4.74 14.70 10.64
C GLY A 104 4.52 14.79 12.15
N PRO A 105 3.29 14.52 12.61
CA PRO A 105 2.96 14.57 14.02
C PRO A 105 3.67 13.44 14.77
N THR A 106 4.34 13.79 15.86
CA THR A 106 5.10 12.87 16.73
C THR A 106 4.49 12.73 18.12
N ASP A 107 3.35 13.38 18.36
CA ASP A 107 2.61 13.31 19.61
C ASP A 107 2.08 11.87 19.82
N PRO A 108 2.45 11.19 20.93
CA PRO A 108 2.01 9.83 21.24
C PRO A 108 0.50 9.59 21.29
N VAL A 109 -0.33 10.64 21.40
CA VAL A 109 -1.80 10.51 21.38
C VAL A 109 -2.40 10.66 19.98
N THR A 110 -1.59 10.92 18.95
CA THR A 110 -2.09 11.14 17.58
C THR A 110 -2.81 9.91 17.04
N ASN A 111 -4.05 10.13 16.60
CA ASN A 111 -4.85 9.21 15.80
C ASN A 111 -5.40 9.99 14.58
N VAL A 112 -4.77 9.83 13.42
CA VAL A 112 -5.12 10.57 12.20
C VAL A 112 -5.20 9.63 11.01
N GLU A 113 -6.38 9.60 10.40
CA GLU A 113 -6.60 8.91 9.14
C GLU A 113 -6.14 9.79 7.96
N TYR A 114 -5.22 9.27 7.15
CA TYR A 114 -4.78 9.90 5.91
C TYR A 114 -5.36 9.23 4.66
N THR A 115 -6.28 8.28 4.83
CA THR A 115 -6.94 7.58 3.73
C THR A 115 -7.84 8.56 2.98
N ASP A 116 -7.59 8.72 1.68
CA ASP A 116 -8.51 9.42 0.79
C ASP A 116 -9.57 8.41 0.31
N TRP A 117 -10.72 8.39 0.98
CA TRP A 117 -11.80 7.45 0.69
C TRP A 117 -12.44 7.67 -0.68
N GLN A 118 -12.37 8.89 -1.22
CA GLN A 118 -12.83 9.15 -2.58
C GLN A 118 -11.92 8.44 -3.59
N LYS A 119 -10.59 8.51 -3.43
CA LYS A 119 -9.65 7.74 -4.27
C LYS A 119 -9.84 6.22 -4.14
N VAL A 120 -10.21 5.73 -2.97
CA VAL A 120 -10.54 4.30 -2.78
C VAL A 120 -11.77 3.93 -3.61
N ALA A 121 -12.82 4.74 -3.57
CA ALA A 121 -14.03 4.52 -4.37
C ALA A 121 -13.73 4.58 -5.88
N GLU A 122 -12.95 5.55 -6.33
CA GLU A 122 -12.52 5.67 -7.73
C GLU A 122 -11.71 4.45 -8.18
N PHE A 123 -10.79 3.96 -7.35
CA PHE A 123 -10.02 2.75 -7.65
C PHE A 123 -10.91 1.51 -7.73
N ALA A 124 -11.90 1.38 -6.83
CA ALA A 124 -12.86 0.29 -6.88
C ALA A 124 -13.68 0.31 -8.18
N GLU A 125 -14.10 1.50 -8.63
CA GLU A 125 -14.82 1.68 -9.89
C GLU A 125 -13.94 1.32 -11.09
N GLN A 126 -12.67 1.74 -11.10
CA GLN A 126 -11.71 1.37 -12.14
C GLN A 126 -11.55 -0.15 -12.24
N ILE A 127 -11.45 -0.85 -11.10
CA ILE A 127 -11.40 -2.31 -11.08
C ILE A 127 -12.69 -2.91 -11.63
N HIS A 128 -13.85 -2.36 -11.25
CA HIS A 128 -15.14 -2.83 -11.74
C HIS A 128 -15.25 -2.71 -13.28
N GLN A 129 -14.76 -1.61 -13.85
CA GLN A 129 -14.80 -1.34 -15.29
C GLN A 129 -13.69 -2.03 -16.11
N ALA A 130 -12.58 -2.41 -15.47
CA ALA A 130 -11.44 -3.01 -16.16
C ALA A 130 -11.80 -4.36 -16.82
N LYS A 131 -11.31 -4.55 -18.05
CA LYS A 131 -11.46 -5.77 -18.87
C LYS A 131 -10.14 -6.53 -19.00
#